data_AF-A0A7Z9YUP1-F1
#
_entry.id   AF-A0A7Z9YUP1-F1
#
_cell.length_a   1.000
_cell.length_b   1.000
_cell.length_c   1.000
_cell.angle_alpha   90.00
_cell.angle_beta   90.00
_cell.angle_gamma   90.00
#
_symmetry.space_group_name_H-M   'P 1'
#
loop_
_entity.id
_entity.type
_entity.pdbx_description
1 polymer ?
#
loop_
_entity_poly.entity_id
_entity_poly.type
_entity_poly.pdbx_seq_one_letter_code
_entity_poly.pdbx_strand_id
1 'polypeptide(L)'
;MLLHDLMQRRWPGNVRELENVAERQVLGLEVVCSLDMEEAESNGNTVSLGGKINAFEKCLIAQELERNNDNITATYKSLRLSRKTLYYKMKKHGLLK
;
A
#
# COMPACT_ATOMS: atom_id res chain seq x y z
N MET A 1 -22.16 -4.31 -0.28
CA MET A 1 -20.95 -5.02 -0.75
C MET A 1 -19.85 -5.07 0.31
N LEU A 2 -19.50 -3.95 0.97
CA LEU A 2 -18.48 -3.90 2.05
C LEU A 2 -18.66 -4.93 3.18
N LEU A 3 -19.89 -5.13 3.67
CA LEU A 3 -20.14 -6.08 4.76
C LEU A 3 -19.84 -7.53 4.36
N HIS A 4 -20.10 -7.88 3.10
CA HIS A 4 -19.82 -9.23 2.59
C HIS A 4 -18.31 -9.49 2.52
N ASP A 5 -17.54 -8.48 2.08
CA ASP A 5 -16.10 -8.56 1.89
C ASP A 5 -15.35 -8.63 3.23
N LEU A 6 -15.83 -7.88 4.24
CA LEU A 6 -15.34 -7.95 5.62
C LEU A 6 -15.61 -9.31 6.27
N MET A 7 -16.74 -9.95 5.93
CA MET A 7 -17.13 -11.25 6.48
C MET A 7 -16.41 -12.44 5.82
N GLN A 8 -15.83 -12.26 4.63
CA GLN A 8 -15.10 -13.31 3.92
C GLN A 8 -13.61 -13.38 4.26
N ARG A 9 -13.05 -12.35 4.91
CA ARG A 9 -11.63 -12.33 5.31
C ARG A 9 -11.37 -13.07 6.60
N ARG A 10 -10.19 -13.69 6.69
CA ARG A 10 -9.71 -14.37 7.90
C ARG A 10 -8.97 -13.34 8.75
N TRP A 11 -9.48 -13.09 9.96
CA TRP A 11 -8.94 -12.08 10.88
C TRP A 11 -8.07 -12.74 11.96
N PRO A 12 -6.75 -12.91 11.76
CA PRO A 12 -5.90 -13.52 12.77
C PRO A 12 -5.82 -12.68 14.05
N GLY A 13 -6.09 -11.37 13.99
CA GLY A 13 -6.18 -10.45 15.13
C GLY A 13 -7.60 -10.10 15.61
N ASN A 14 -8.63 -10.71 15.01
CA ASN A 14 -10.09 -10.57 15.20
C ASN A 14 -10.67 -9.15 15.40
N VAL A 15 -10.35 -8.46 16.50
CA VAL A 15 -11.04 -7.21 16.88
C VAL A 15 -10.23 -5.97 16.54
N ARG A 16 -8.92 -5.96 16.81
CA ARG A 16 -8.08 -4.78 16.54
C ARG A 16 -7.89 -4.49 15.06
N GLU A 17 -7.86 -5.53 14.23
CA GLU A 17 -7.73 -5.39 12.78
C GLU A 17 -9.04 -4.89 12.16
N LEU A 18 -10.18 -5.40 12.63
CA LEU A 18 -11.50 -4.93 12.20
C LEU A 18 -11.71 -3.46 12.58
N GLU A 19 -11.35 -3.08 13.81
CA GLU A 19 -11.44 -1.71 14.31
C GLU A 19 -10.53 -0.77 13.50
N ASN A 20 -9.27 -1.16 13.26
CA ASN A 20 -8.36 -0.38 12.41
C ASN A 20 -8.88 -0.21 10.97
N VAL A 21 -9.49 -1.25 10.38
CA VAL A 21 -10.06 -1.17 9.02
C VAL A 21 -11.32 -0.29 9.01
N ALA A 22 -12.17 -0.40 10.02
CA ALA A 22 -13.37 0.41 10.17
C ALA A 22 -13.04 1.90 10.44
N GLU A 23 -12.08 2.19 11.31
CA GLU A 23 -11.60 3.56 11.56
C GLU A 23 -11.02 4.19 10.30
N ARG A 24 -10.22 3.44 9.54
CA ARG A 24 -9.66 3.93 8.27
C ARG A 24 -10.74 4.19 7.21
N GLN A 25 -11.75 3.32 7.12
CA GLN A 25 -12.92 3.51 6.26
C GLN A 25 -13.67 4.79 6.61
N VAL A 26 -13.94 5.03 7.89
CA VAL A 26 -14.63 6.24 8.37
C VAL A 26 -13.81 7.51 8.09
N LEU A 27 -12.49 7.42 8.13
CA LEU A 27 -11.57 8.53 7.83
C LEU A 27 -11.38 8.79 6.32
N GLY A 28 -12.06 8.05 5.43
CA GLY A 28 -11.88 8.16 3.98
C GLY A 28 -10.48 7.74 3.52
N LEU A 29 -9.74 7.02 4.38
CA LEU A 29 -8.47 6.41 4.07
C LEU A 29 -8.76 5.07 3.40
N GLU A 30 -9.26 5.16 2.16
CA GLU A 30 -9.49 4.01 1.30
C GLU A 30 -8.26 3.11 1.30
N VAL A 31 -8.49 1.81 1.41
CA VAL A 31 -7.52 0.73 1.66
C VAL A 31 -6.40 0.76 0.62
N VAL A 32 -5.30 1.48 0.89
CA VAL A 32 -4.25 1.63 -0.13
C VAL A 32 -3.32 0.41 -0.20
N CYS A 33 -3.09 -0.34 0.88
CA CYS A 33 -2.01 -1.35 0.85
C CYS A 33 -2.31 -2.70 1.57
N SER A 34 -3.57 -3.00 1.90
CA SER A 34 -3.88 -4.27 2.62
C SER A 34 -3.92 -5.49 1.70
N LEU A 35 -4.11 -5.31 0.39
CA LEU A 35 -4.25 -6.43 -0.55
C LEU A 35 -2.92 -7.19 -0.76
N ASP A 36 -1.78 -6.50 -0.76
CA ASP A 36 -0.46 -7.15 -0.90
C ASP A 36 0.10 -7.68 0.43
N MET A 37 -0.51 -7.30 1.56
CA MET A 37 -0.02 -7.70 2.89
C MET A 37 -0.56 -9.08 3.32
N GLU A 38 -1.78 -9.43 2.89
CA GLU A 38 -2.40 -10.72 3.25
C GLU A 38 -1.81 -11.91 2.49
N GLU A 39 -1.41 -11.75 1.22
CA GLU A 39 -0.79 -12.85 0.45
C GLU A 39 0.56 -13.31 1.04
N ALA A 40 1.23 -12.42 1.78
CA ALA A 40 2.53 -12.73 2.35
C ALA A 40 2.44 -13.44 3.71
N GLU A 41 1.33 -13.31 4.43
CA GLU A 41 1.11 -13.96 5.73
C GLU A 41 0.57 -15.39 5.59
N SER A 42 -0.09 -15.74 4.46
CA SER A 42 -0.58 -17.10 4.22
C SER A 42 0.54 -18.14 3.99
N ASN A 43 1.76 -17.71 3.67
CA ASN A 43 2.88 -18.58 3.32
C ASN A 43 3.88 -18.86 4.46
N GLY A 44 3.59 -18.46 5.70
CA GLY A 44 4.49 -18.74 6.84
C GLY A 44 5.85 -18.02 6.78
N ASN A 45 6.10 -17.23 5.73
CA ASN A 45 7.23 -16.32 5.64
C ASN A 45 6.87 -15.07 6.41
N THR A 46 7.39 -14.93 7.62
CA THR A 46 7.38 -13.66 8.34
C THR A 46 8.08 -12.62 7.45
N VAL A 47 7.28 -11.80 6.77
CA VAL A 47 7.82 -10.71 5.94
C VAL A 47 8.64 -9.84 6.86
N SER A 48 9.95 -9.78 6.60
CA SER A 48 10.85 -8.93 7.35
C SER A 48 10.35 -7.49 7.32
N LEU A 49 10.69 -6.71 8.35
CA LEU A 49 10.34 -5.28 8.40
C LEU A 49 10.74 -4.56 7.10
N GLY A 50 11.88 -4.94 6.51
CA GLY A 50 12.33 -4.44 5.21
C GLY A 50 11.38 -4.77 4.05
N GLY A 51 10.77 -5.96 4.03
CA GLY A 51 9.74 -6.33 3.06
C GLY A 51 8.46 -5.50 3.23
N LYS A 52 8.02 -5.30 4.48
CA LYS A 52 6.84 -4.46 4.78
C LYS A 52 7.04 -3.01 4.35
N ILE A 53 8.22 -2.45 4.63
CA ILE A 53 8.58 -1.09 4.19
C ILE A 53 8.62 -1.02 2.66
N ASN A 54 9.21 -2.00 1.98
CA ASN A 54 9.27 -2.01 0.51
C ASN A 54 7.87 -2.07 -0.14
N ALA A 55 6.95 -2.88 0.41
CA ALA A 55 5.57 -2.95 -0.07
C ALA A 55 4.84 -1.61 0.12
N PHE A 56 5.00 -1.00 1.30
CA PHE A 56 4.44 0.31 1.60
C PHE A 56 5.01 1.41 0.68
N GLU A 57 6.33 1.44 0.47
CA GLU A 57 6.96 2.39 -0.44
C GLU A 57 6.45 2.24 -1.88
N LYS A 58 6.31 1.00 -2.39
CA LYS A 58 5.76 0.72 -3.72
C LYS A 58 4.33 1.25 -3.83
N CYS A 59 3.51 0.93 -2.85
CA CYS A 59 2.11 1.33 -2.77
C CYS A 59 1.95 2.86 -2.80
N LEU A 60 2.71 3.56 -1.96
CA LEU A 60 2.69 5.02 -1.88
C LEU A 60 3.09 5.69 -3.21
N ILE A 61 4.12 5.16 -3.88
CA ILE A 61 4.56 5.69 -5.17
C ILE A 61 3.53 5.42 -6.26
N ALA A 62 2.91 4.24 -6.30
CA ALA A 62 1.88 3.91 -7.27
C ALA A 62 0.65 4.81 -7.12
N GLN A 63 0.19 5.07 -5.89
CA GLN A 63 -0.94 5.96 -5.63
C GLN A 63 -0.65 7.40 -6.08
N GLU A 64 0.54 7.92 -5.77
CA GLU A 64 0.91 9.28 -6.18
C GLU A 64 1.19 9.40 -7.68
N LEU A 65 1.46 8.29 -8.38
CA LEU A 65 1.47 8.27 -9.84
C LEU A 65 0.04 8.34 -10.37
N GLU A 66 -0.88 7.52 -9.86
CA GLU A 66 -2.28 7.49 -10.27
C GLU A 66 -2.98 8.85 -10.06
N ARG A 67 -2.83 9.45 -8.87
CA ARG A 67 -3.38 10.78 -8.56
C ARG A 67 -2.86 11.88 -9.49
N ASN A 68 -1.64 11.74 -9.98
CA ASN A 68 -0.99 12.72 -10.84
C ASN A 68 -1.06 12.33 -12.33
N ASN A 69 -1.88 11.34 -12.72
CA ASN A 69 -2.01 10.82 -14.09
C ASN A 69 -0.64 10.42 -14.70
N ASP A 70 0.14 9.64 -13.96
CA ASP A 70 1.50 9.18 -14.32
C ASP A 70 2.51 10.32 -14.57
N ASN A 71 2.20 11.54 -14.16
CA ASN A 71 3.12 12.66 -14.28
C ASN A 71 4.22 12.60 -13.22
N ILE A 72 5.34 11.96 -13.59
CA ILE A 72 6.54 11.82 -12.77
C ILE A 72 6.99 13.16 -12.16
N THR A 73 6.83 14.28 -12.89
CA THR A 73 7.26 15.61 -12.42
C THR A 73 6.40 16.13 -11.29
N ALA A 74 5.08 15.90 -11.36
CA ALA A 74 4.16 16.23 -10.28
C ALA A 74 4.33 15.27 -9.10
N THR A 75 4.52 13.98 -9.37
CA THR A 75 4.70 12.93 -8.35
C THR A 75 5.93 13.15 -7.48
N TYR A 76 7.12 13.46 -8.05
CA TYR A 76 8.30 13.70 -7.20
C TYR A 76 8.16 14.96 -6.34
N LYS A 77 7.44 15.98 -6.84
CA LYS A 77 7.16 17.21 -6.08
C LYS A 77 6.18 16.95 -4.94
N SER A 78 5.11 16.20 -5.20
CA SER A 78 4.11 15.78 -4.21
C SER A 78 4.77 14.98 -3.08
N LEU A 79 5.59 14.00 -3.44
CA LEU A 79 6.33 13.15 -2.51
C LEU A 79 7.53 13.85 -1.85
N ARG A 80 7.86 15.09 -2.24
CA ARG A 80 9.06 15.84 -1.80
C ARG A 80 10.37 15.04 -1.97
N LEU A 81 10.46 14.28 -3.07
CA LEU A 81 11.63 13.49 -3.44
C LEU A 81 12.43 14.17 -4.54
N SER A 82 13.72 13.85 -4.63
CA SER A 82 14.47 14.18 -5.84
C SER A 82 13.99 13.32 -7.00
N ARG A 83 14.04 13.85 -8.23
CA ARG A 83 13.73 13.08 -9.45
C ARG A 83 14.54 11.79 -9.51
N LYS A 84 15.83 11.83 -9.18
CA LYS A 84 16.72 10.66 -9.16
C LYS A 84 16.26 9.61 -8.15
N THR A 85 15.83 10.03 -6.95
CA THR A 85 15.34 9.13 -5.90
C THR A 85 14.04 8.45 -6.32
N LEU A 86 13.11 9.19 -6.92
CA LEU A 86 11.85 8.63 -7.41
C LEU A 86 12.12 7.57 -8.49
N TYR A 87 12.94 7.89 -9.50
CA TYR A 87 13.31 6.93 -10.54
C TYR A 87 13.98 5.67 -9.98
N TYR A 88 14.89 5.83 -9.02
CA TYR A 88 15.52 4.68 -8.35
C TYR A 88 14.50 3.79 -7.65
N LYS A 89 13.57 4.38 -6.88
CA LYS A 89 12.52 3.64 -6.18
C LYS A 89 11.54 2.99 -7.17
N MET A 90 11.11 3.69 -8.22
CA MET A 90 10.27 3.13 -9.28
C MET A 90 10.95 1.92 -9.95
N LYS A 91 12.25 2.00 -10.22
CA LYS A 91 13.02 0.89 -10.81
C LYS A 91 13.13 -0.29 -9.85
N LYS A 92 13.40 -0.01 -8.57
CA LYS A 92 13.47 -1.03 -7.51
C LYS A 92 12.14 -1.78 -7.33
N HIS A 93 11.02 -1.08 -7.49
CA HIS A 93 9.68 -1.63 -7.28
C HIS A 93 8.98 -2.12 -8.57
N GLY A 94 9.65 -2.07 -9.73
CA GLY A 94 9.07 -2.52 -11.00
C GLY A 94 7.94 -1.63 -11.51
N LEU A 95 7.93 -0.36 -11.15
CA LEU A 95 6.90 0.63 -11.54
C LEU A 95 7.27 1.40 -12.82
N LEU A 96 8.41 1.10 -13.44
CA LEU A 96 8.77 1.59 -14.77
C LEU A 96 8.19 0.65 -15.82
N LYS A 97 7.20 1.13 -16.58
CA LYS A 97 6.80 0.53 -17.86
C LYS A 97 7.70 1.05 -18.98
#